data_AF-A0A257LG37-F1
#
_entry.id   AF-A0A257LG37-F1
#
_cell.length_a   1.000
_cell.length_b   1.000
_cell.length_c   1.000
_cell.angle_alpha   90.00
_cell.angle_beta   90.00
_cell.angle_gamma   90.00
#
_symmetry.space_group_name_H-M   'P 1'
#
loop_
_entity.id
_entity.type
_entity.pdbx_description
1 polymer ?
#
loop_
_entity_poly.entity_id
_entity_poly.type
_entity_poly.pdbx_seq_one_letter_code
_entity_poly.pdbx_strand_id
1 'polypeptide(L)'
;MDNFLSAAAADRLASHPAVADAARFTAYPLELDGIATLLSGTDLALMHARSDLPWVTPPREPAIWQAERNAGLALVSEAFVERFGKKPGDTLRLPTPSGVRPVVIAGVFADYGNERGSILVDRTHLKAWFADARVTNVSEGPGGLSWSPDGKQLAFAMFVPGEGKSFASMPAAPDGAKWAAKPIVIDRLNYRGDGQGYAEQGHTHV
;
A
#
# COMPACT_ATOMS: atom_id res chain seq x y z
N MET A 1 -1.46 7.91 -17.61
CA MET A 1 -0.52 8.73 -16.81
C MET A 1 0.08 7.79 -15.78
N ASP A 2 1.37 7.95 -15.48
CA ASP A 2 2.07 7.05 -14.56
C ASP A 2 1.69 7.39 -13.10
N ASN A 3 0.82 6.57 -12.51
CA ASN A 3 0.19 6.76 -11.19
C ASN A 3 1.10 6.32 -10.03
N PHE A 4 2.33 6.82 -9.99
CA PHE A 4 3.28 6.55 -8.91
C PHE A 4 4.11 7.78 -8.59
N LEU A 5 4.52 7.92 -7.31
CA LEU A 5 5.55 8.87 -6.96
C LEU A 5 6.86 8.37 -7.59
N SER A 6 7.40 9.12 -8.56
CA SER A 6 8.67 8.72 -9.20
C SER A 6 9.79 8.67 -8.18
N ALA A 7 10.79 7.82 -8.41
CA ALA A 7 11.96 7.72 -7.52
C ALA A 7 12.61 9.09 -7.32
N ALA A 8 12.77 9.86 -8.41
CA ALA A 8 13.31 11.22 -8.36
C ALA A 8 12.46 12.19 -7.53
N ALA A 9 11.13 12.12 -7.61
CA ALA A 9 10.25 12.95 -6.77
C ALA A 9 10.36 12.57 -5.29
N ALA A 10 10.42 11.27 -5.00
CA ALA A 10 10.62 10.76 -3.65
C ALA A 10 12.00 11.16 -3.08
N ASP A 11 13.06 11.09 -3.89
CA ASP A 11 14.41 11.52 -3.52
C ASP A 11 14.45 13.03 -3.23
N ARG A 12 13.77 13.84 -4.06
CA ARG A 12 13.66 15.29 -3.86
C ARG A 12 12.90 15.65 -2.58
N LEU A 13 11.83 14.94 -2.25
CA LEU A 13 11.11 15.13 -0.99
C LEU A 13 11.98 14.74 0.21
N ALA A 14 12.62 13.57 0.14
CA ALA A 14 13.47 13.06 1.21
C ALA A 14 14.72 13.94 1.47
N SER A 15 15.20 14.67 0.45
CA SER A 15 16.35 15.57 0.56
C SER A 15 16.00 17.02 0.89
N HIS A 16 14.72 17.34 1.09
CA HIS A 16 14.30 18.70 1.40
C HIS A 16 14.80 19.13 2.79
N PRO A 17 15.38 20.34 2.99
CA PRO A 17 15.96 20.75 4.28
C PRO A 17 15.00 20.75 5.47
N ALA A 18 13.70 20.85 5.22
CA ALA A 18 12.67 20.78 6.27
C ALA A 18 12.28 19.33 6.66
N VAL A 19 12.75 18.32 5.94
CA VAL A 19 12.47 16.91 6.22
C VAL A 19 13.59 16.37 7.11
N ALA A 20 13.25 16.02 8.35
CA ALA A 20 14.19 15.44 9.29
C ALA A 20 14.59 14.01 8.89
N ASP A 21 13.59 13.19 8.53
CA ASP A 21 13.78 11.84 8.02
C ASP A 21 12.61 11.45 7.11
N ALA A 22 12.84 10.52 6.20
CA ALA A 22 11.81 9.99 5.32
C ALA A 22 11.94 8.48 5.18
N ALA A 23 10.87 7.76 5.52
CA ALA A 23 10.72 6.34 5.21
C ALA A 23 9.93 6.16 3.91
N ARG A 24 10.18 5.06 3.21
CA ARG A 24 9.39 4.65 2.04
C ARG A 24 8.59 3.41 2.39
N PHE A 25 7.29 3.46 2.14
CA PHE A 25 6.38 2.36 2.39
C PHE A 25 5.87 1.77 1.07
N THR A 26 5.93 0.46 0.93
CA THR A 26 5.35 -0.27 -0.20
C THR A 26 4.61 -1.49 0.32
N ALA A 27 3.41 -1.75 -0.20
CA ALA A 27 2.60 -2.91 0.17
C ALA A 27 2.16 -3.70 -1.07
N TYR A 28 2.21 -5.02 -0.95
CA TYR A 28 1.75 -5.98 -1.95
C TYR A 28 0.64 -6.84 -1.35
N PRO A 29 -0.50 -7.01 -2.04
CA PRO A 29 -1.44 -8.08 -1.75
C PRO A 29 -0.72 -9.43 -1.81
N LEU A 30 -0.97 -10.27 -0.81
CA LEU A 30 -0.41 -11.60 -0.72
C LEU A 30 -1.52 -12.58 -0.33
N GLU A 31 -1.40 -13.82 -0.77
CA GLU A 31 -2.21 -14.92 -0.28
C GLU A 31 -1.29 -15.95 0.37
N LEU A 32 -1.59 -16.31 1.62
CA LEU A 32 -0.90 -17.36 2.36
C LEU A 32 -1.95 -18.41 2.74
N ASP A 33 -1.69 -19.68 2.42
CA ASP A 33 -2.58 -20.79 2.77
C ASP A 33 -4.07 -20.55 2.37
N GLY A 34 -4.33 -19.87 1.25
CA GLY A 34 -5.68 -19.54 0.78
C GLY A 34 -6.31 -18.29 1.41
N ILE A 35 -5.55 -17.56 2.24
CA ILE A 35 -6.03 -16.41 3.00
C ILE A 35 -5.30 -15.14 2.55
N ALA A 36 -6.08 -14.13 2.13
CA ALA A 36 -5.56 -12.83 1.74
C ALA A 36 -4.95 -12.07 2.94
N THR A 37 -3.81 -11.43 2.71
CA THR A 37 -3.08 -10.56 3.63
C THR A 37 -2.27 -9.52 2.84
N LEU A 38 -1.50 -8.66 3.52
CA LEU A 38 -0.62 -7.67 2.91
C LEU A 38 0.82 -7.90 3.36
N LEU A 39 1.74 -7.96 2.40
CA LEU A 39 3.18 -7.88 2.65
C LEU A 39 3.66 -6.46 2.39
N SER A 40 4.12 -5.80 3.45
CA SER A 40 4.58 -4.42 3.42
C SER A 40 6.06 -4.32 3.71
N GLY A 41 6.71 -3.28 3.17
CA GLY A 41 8.12 -3.01 3.34
C GLY A 41 8.37 -1.55 3.64
N THR A 42 9.12 -1.30 4.71
CA THR A 42 9.58 0.04 5.13
C THR A 42 10.99 -0.03 5.72
N ASP A 43 11.59 1.12 6.01
CA ASP A 43 12.82 1.19 6.80
C ASP A 43 12.46 0.88 8.26
N LEU A 44 12.76 -0.34 8.72
CA LEU A 44 12.37 -0.79 10.06
C LEU A 44 13.16 -0.08 11.16
N ALA A 45 14.41 0.27 10.90
CA ALA A 45 15.25 0.98 11.87
C ALA A 45 14.73 2.39 12.09
N LEU A 46 14.43 3.11 11.01
CA LEU A 46 13.87 4.45 11.07
C LEU A 46 12.47 4.44 11.69
N MET A 47 11.63 3.49 11.31
CA MET A 47 10.30 3.31 11.92
C MET A 47 10.42 3.07 13.43
N HIS A 48 11.32 2.19 13.87
CA HIS A 48 11.56 1.96 15.30
C HIS A 48 12.04 3.21 16.03
N ALA A 49 12.90 4.02 15.39
CA ALA A 49 13.44 5.23 15.98
C ALA A 49 12.46 6.42 16.02
N ARG A 50 11.48 6.45 15.11
CA ARG A 50 10.59 7.61 14.90
C ARG A 50 9.12 7.33 15.21
N SER A 51 8.74 6.08 15.44
CA SER A 51 7.35 5.69 15.68
C SER A 51 7.23 4.85 16.94
N ASP A 52 6.18 5.13 17.73
CA ASP A 52 5.80 4.30 18.87
C ASP A 52 4.81 3.24 18.39
N LEU A 53 5.35 2.14 17.84
CA LEU A 53 4.52 1.02 17.41
C LEU A 53 3.83 0.39 18.63
N PRO A 54 2.49 0.24 18.62
CA PRO A 54 1.78 -0.39 19.72
C PRO A 54 2.09 -1.89 19.73
N TRP A 55 3.02 -2.31 20.57
CA TRP A 55 3.44 -3.72 20.65
C TRP A 55 2.43 -4.56 21.42
N VAL A 56 1.95 -5.64 20.80
CA VAL A 56 1.30 -6.76 21.50
C VAL A 56 2.37 -7.71 22.04
N THR A 57 3.39 -7.97 21.23
CA THR A 57 4.59 -8.71 21.64
C THR A 57 5.81 -8.11 20.96
N PRO A 58 6.67 -7.36 21.67
CA PRO A 58 7.82 -6.72 21.06
C PRO A 58 8.88 -7.74 20.62
N PRO A 59 9.69 -7.42 19.60
CA PRO A 59 10.82 -8.26 19.21
C PRO A 59 11.82 -8.46 20.34
N ARG A 60 12.29 -9.69 20.51
CA ARG A 60 13.26 -10.04 21.57
C ARG A 60 14.69 -9.65 21.24
N GLU A 61 15.04 -9.73 19.97
CA GLU A 61 16.40 -9.47 19.50
C GLU A 61 16.46 -8.19 18.67
N PRO A 62 17.53 -7.38 18.79
CA PRO A 62 17.68 -6.14 18.04
C PRO A 62 17.98 -6.38 16.55
N ALA A 63 18.18 -7.63 16.13
CA ALA A 63 18.52 -7.99 14.76
C ALA A 63 17.44 -7.53 13.76
N ILE A 64 16.16 -7.49 14.15
CA ILE A 64 15.07 -6.99 13.30
C ILE A 64 15.26 -5.54 12.86
N TRP A 65 16.02 -4.74 13.62
CA TRP A 65 16.31 -3.33 13.33
C TRP A 65 17.61 -3.12 12.55
N GLN A 66 18.30 -4.20 12.17
CA GLN A 66 19.57 -4.16 11.44
C GLN A 66 19.34 -4.77 10.05
N ALA A 67 19.28 -3.93 9.01
CA ALA A 67 18.92 -4.33 7.65
C ALA A 67 19.80 -5.48 7.11
N GLU A 68 21.09 -5.46 7.47
CA GLU A 68 22.09 -6.48 7.14
C GLU A 68 21.88 -7.82 7.86
N ARG A 69 21.03 -7.87 8.89
CA ARG A 69 20.75 -9.06 9.72
C ARG A 69 19.28 -9.49 9.74
N ASN A 70 18.36 -8.69 9.22
CA ASN A 70 16.92 -8.93 9.29
C ASN A 70 16.31 -9.59 8.04
N ALA A 71 17.12 -10.07 7.09
CA ALA A 71 16.63 -10.68 5.84
C ALA A 71 15.67 -11.86 6.05
N GLY A 72 15.81 -12.59 7.16
CA GLY A 72 14.95 -13.71 7.52
C GLY A 72 13.93 -13.37 8.60
N LEU A 73 13.64 -12.10 8.87
CA LEU A 73 12.77 -11.67 9.97
C LEU A 73 11.59 -10.83 9.47
N ALA A 74 10.46 -10.94 10.15
CA ALA A 74 9.26 -10.15 9.88
C ALA A 74 8.56 -9.72 11.17
N LEU A 75 7.88 -8.59 11.12
CA LEU A 75 6.88 -8.20 12.10
C LEU A 75 5.50 -8.53 11.53
N VAL A 76 4.54 -8.87 12.37
CA VAL A 76 3.17 -9.13 11.93
C VAL A 76 2.17 -8.38 12.80
N SER A 77 0.98 -8.11 12.29
CA SER A 77 -0.08 -7.53 13.11
C SER A 77 -0.77 -8.57 14.00
N GLU A 78 -1.46 -8.11 15.04
CA GLU A 78 -2.32 -8.94 15.89
C GLU A 78 -3.37 -9.70 15.07
N ALA A 79 -4.08 -9.01 14.18
CA ALA A 79 -5.05 -9.63 13.26
C ALA A 79 -4.42 -10.73 12.39
N PHE A 80 -3.13 -10.62 12.02
CA PHE A 80 -2.43 -11.69 11.30
C PHE A 80 -2.25 -12.92 12.19
N VAL A 81 -1.81 -12.74 13.43
CA VAL A 81 -1.65 -13.84 14.40
C VAL A 81 -2.98 -14.56 14.63
N GLU A 82 -4.06 -13.82 14.86
CA GLU A 82 -5.38 -14.38 15.11
C GLU A 82 -5.89 -15.18 13.90
N ARG A 83 -5.76 -14.61 12.70
CA ARG A 83 -6.31 -15.17 11.47
C ARG A 83 -5.54 -16.39 10.98
N PHE A 84 -4.22 -16.38 11.12
CA PHE A 84 -3.33 -17.44 10.62
C PHE A 84 -2.90 -18.44 11.70
N GLY A 85 -3.28 -18.21 12.96
CA GLY A 85 -2.91 -19.07 14.10
C GLY A 85 -1.40 -19.17 14.31
N LYS A 86 -0.66 -18.08 14.05
CA LYS A 86 0.81 -18.01 14.14
C LYS A 86 1.26 -17.24 15.37
N LYS A 87 2.53 -17.35 15.74
CA LYS A 87 3.13 -16.62 16.86
C LYS A 87 4.60 -16.28 16.61
N PRO A 88 5.22 -15.37 17.40
CA PRO A 88 6.65 -15.14 17.34
C PRO A 88 7.47 -16.43 17.42
N GLY A 89 8.47 -16.56 16.56
CA GLY A 89 9.28 -17.76 16.37
C GLY A 89 8.77 -18.69 15.26
N ASP A 90 7.50 -18.59 14.84
CA ASP A 90 7.02 -19.36 13.70
C ASP A 90 7.63 -18.84 12.39
N THR A 91 7.83 -19.74 11.44
CA THR A 91 8.31 -19.41 10.09
C THR A 91 7.16 -19.23 9.11
N LEU A 92 7.12 -18.09 8.44
CA LEU A 92 6.26 -17.79 7.30
C LEU A 92 7.01 -18.10 6.00
N ARG A 93 6.29 -18.62 5.01
CA ARG A 93 6.83 -18.89 3.67
C ARG A 93 6.20 -17.89 2.71
N LEU A 94 6.87 -16.76 2.48
CA LEU A 94 6.34 -15.68 1.64
C LEU A 94 6.56 -16.02 0.16
N PRO A 95 5.51 -16.19 -0.66
CA PRO A 95 5.68 -16.32 -2.09
C PRO A 95 6.07 -14.95 -2.66
N THR A 96 7.24 -14.88 -3.30
CA THR A 96 7.72 -13.67 -3.98
C THR A 96 8.06 -14.00 -5.43
N PRO A 97 8.12 -13.00 -6.35
CA PRO A 97 8.55 -13.24 -7.72
C PRO A 97 9.93 -13.91 -7.83
N SER A 98 10.83 -13.62 -6.89
CA SER A 98 12.16 -14.24 -6.81
C SER A 98 12.18 -15.64 -6.15
N GLY A 99 11.01 -16.23 -5.89
CA GLY A 99 10.84 -17.51 -5.20
C GLY A 99 10.31 -17.36 -3.77
N VAL A 100 10.09 -18.49 -3.11
CA VAL A 100 9.59 -18.51 -1.73
C VAL A 100 10.67 -18.05 -0.75
N ARG A 101 10.34 -17.09 0.12
CA ARG A 101 11.23 -16.55 1.15
C ARG A 101 10.78 -17.00 2.54
N PRO A 102 11.58 -17.79 3.28
CA PRO A 102 11.29 -18.09 4.66
C PRO A 102 11.65 -16.88 5.54
N VAL A 103 10.71 -16.45 6.38
CA VAL A 103 10.93 -15.41 7.39
C VAL A 103 10.37 -15.85 8.73
N VAL A 104 11.05 -15.51 9.82
CA VAL A 104 10.62 -15.80 11.19
C VAL A 104 9.88 -14.60 11.75
N ILE A 105 8.75 -14.84 12.41
CA ILE A 105 8.01 -13.79 13.10
C ILE A 105 8.82 -13.34 14.31
N ALA A 106 9.34 -12.11 14.25
CA ALA A 106 10.15 -11.52 15.30
C ALA A 106 9.30 -10.83 16.37
N GLY A 107 8.17 -10.22 16.01
CA GLY A 107 7.29 -9.50 16.92
C GLY A 107 5.89 -9.27 16.35
N VAL A 108 4.98 -8.84 17.22
CA VAL A 108 3.55 -8.62 16.93
C VAL A 108 3.16 -7.21 17.37
N PHE A 109 2.63 -6.41 16.44
CA PHE A 109 2.11 -5.08 16.71
C PHE A 109 0.58 -5.06 16.57
N ALA A 110 -0.09 -4.15 17.26
CA ALA A 110 -1.53 -3.95 17.11
C ALA A 110 -1.80 -3.12 15.84
N ASP A 111 -2.78 -3.55 15.04
CA ASP A 111 -3.22 -2.87 13.83
C ASP A 111 -4.75 -2.85 13.80
N TYR A 112 -5.33 -1.80 14.38
CA TYR A 112 -6.78 -1.66 14.54
C TYR A 112 -7.49 -1.24 13.24
N GLY A 113 -6.76 -0.95 12.17
CA GLY A 113 -7.32 -0.47 10.89
C GLY A 113 -7.38 -1.53 9.79
N ASN A 114 -6.76 -2.70 9.97
CA ASN A 114 -6.67 -3.73 8.95
C ASN A 114 -7.05 -5.13 9.46
N GLU A 115 -8.28 -5.54 9.16
CA GLU A 115 -8.83 -6.85 9.51
C GLU A 115 -8.19 -8.03 8.75
N ARG A 116 -7.49 -7.76 7.64
CA ARG A 116 -6.86 -8.81 6.81
C ARG A 116 -5.54 -9.32 7.39
N GLY A 117 -4.99 -8.61 8.38
CA GLY A 117 -3.65 -8.87 8.90
C GLY A 117 -2.55 -8.34 7.97
N SER A 118 -1.43 -7.96 8.56
CA SER A 118 -0.30 -7.32 7.88
C SER A 118 1.01 -8.05 8.24
N ILE A 119 1.88 -8.23 7.26
CA ILE A 119 3.27 -8.66 7.42
C ILE A 119 4.15 -7.48 7.05
N LEU A 120 5.13 -7.15 7.87
CA LEU A 120 6.06 -6.04 7.66
C LEU A 120 7.50 -6.55 7.68
N VAL A 121 8.25 -6.26 6.62
CA VAL A 121 9.67 -6.61 6.46
C VAL A 121 10.49 -5.36 6.14
N ASP A 122 11.81 -5.47 6.16
CA ASP A 122 12.67 -4.38 5.70
C ASP A 122 12.49 -4.14 4.21
N ARG A 123 12.37 -2.86 3.84
CA ARG A 123 12.23 -2.44 2.44
C ARG A 123 13.36 -2.96 1.56
N THR A 124 14.59 -3.03 2.08
CA THR A 124 15.76 -3.48 1.31
C THR A 124 15.55 -4.89 0.77
N HIS A 125 14.99 -5.78 1.59
CA HIS A 125 14.71 -7.17 1.21
C HIS A 125 13.50 -7.26 0.30
N LEU A 126 12.43 -6.52 0.61
CA LEU A 126 11.24 -6.52 -0.23
C LEU A 126 11.56 -6.05 -1.67
N LYS A 127 12.38 -5.00 -1.80
CA LYS A 127 12.87 -4.51 -3.10
C LYS A 127 13.64 -5.61 -3.86
N ALA A 128 14.51 -6.34 -3.17
CA ALA A 128 15.26 -7.43 -3.77
C ALA A 128 14.35 -8.60 -4.19
N TRP A 129 13.34 -8.94 -3.39
CA TRP A 129 12.46 -10.08 -3.65
C TRP A 129 11.46 -9.85 -4.80
N PHE A 130 11.03 -8.61 -4.99
CA PHE A 130 10.05 -8.22 -6.01
C PHE A 130 10.68 -7.58 -7.25
N ALA A 131 12.01 -7.36 -7.25
CA ALA A 131 12.73 -6.65 -8.30
C ALA A 131 12.09 -5.29 -8.64
N ASP A 132 11.49 -4.64 -7.65
CA ASP A 132 10.64 -3.47 -7.85
C ASP A 132 11.28 -2.21 -7.24
N ALA A 133 11.55 -1.22 -8.09
CA ALA A 133 12.09 0.07 -7.68
C ALA A 133 10.99 1.09 -7.31
N ARG A 134 9.71 0.78 -7.49
CA ARG A 134 8.58 1.68 -7.20
C ARG A 134 8.54 2.04 -5.72
N VAL A 135 8.19 3.30 -5.47
CA VAL A 135 8.23 3.92 -4.13
C VAL A 135 6.88 3.79 -3.43
N THR A 136 5.78 3.91 -4.17
CA THR A 136 4.40 3.77 -3.68
C THR A 136 3.55 3.02 -4.71
N ASN A 137 2.47 2.38 -4.24
CA ASN A 137 1.46 1.76 -5.09
C ASN A 137 0.10 2.32 -4.66
N VAL A 138 -0.26 3.49 -5.19
CA VAL A 138 -1.56 4.14 -4.95
C VAL A 138 -2.40 4.02 -6.21
N SER A 139 -3.72 3.81 -6.05
CA SER A 139 -4.62 3.59 -7.17
C SER A 139 -4.70 4.79 -8.12
N GLU A 140 -4.61 6.00 -7.57
CA GLU A 140 -4.59 7.26 -8.33
C GLU A 140 -3.45 8.16 -7.86
N GLY A 141 -2.96 9.04 -8.74
CA GLY A 141 -1.89 9.98 -8.42
C GLY A 141 -2.37 11.05 -7.42
N PRO A 142 -1.72 11.23 -6.25
CA PRO A 142 -2.02 12.34 -5.36
C PRO A 142 -1.54 13.67 -5.97
N GLY A 143 -2.33 14.72 -5.83
CA GLY A 143 -2.02 16.08 -6.29
C GLY A 143 -2.23 17.12 -5.19
N GLY A 144 -1.87 18.38 -5.48
CA GLY A 144 -2.12 19.50 -4.56
C GLY A 144 -1.38 19.39 -3.22
N LEU A 145 -0.15 18.86 -3.23
CA LEU A 145 0.60 18.60 -2.01
C LEU A 145 0.99 19.91 -1.30
N SER A 146 0.69 20.02 0.00
CA SER A 146 1.11 21.13 0.85
C SER A 146 1.44 20.68 2.27
N TRP A 147 2.56 21.14 2.80
CA TRP A 147 2.88 20.96 4.22
C TRP A 147 2.08 21.92 5.10
N SER A 148 1.73 21.48 6.30
CA SER A 148 1.28 22.38 7.37
C SER A 148 2.41 23.34 7.74
N PRO A 149 2.10 24.57 8.22
CA PRO A 149 3.15 25.54 8.58
C PRO A 149 4.14 25.04 9.63
N ASP A 150 3.71 24.10 10.49
CA ASP A 150 4.52 23.47 11.53
C ASP A 150 5.27 22.21 11.05
N GLY A 151 5.13 21.83 9.78
CA GLY A 151 5.82 20.69 9.16
C GLY A 151 5.35 19.31 9.63
N LYS A 152 4.29 19.22 10.45
CA LYS A 152 3.83 17.95 11.03
C LYS A 152 2.86 17.17 10.14
N GLN A 153 2.24 17.83 9.16
CA GLN A 153 1.21 17.23 8.32
C GLN A 153 1.46 17.57 6.86
N LEU A 154 1.17 16.63 5.97
CA LEU A 154 1.17 16.83 4.53
C LEU A 154 -0.25 16.62 4.01
N ALA A 155 -0.88 17.69 3.54
CA ALA A 155 -2.15 17.63 2.84
C ALA A 155 -1.89 17.24 1.38
N PHE A 156 -2.72 16.35 0.85
CA PHE A 156 -2.79 16.01 -0.56
C PHE A 156 -4.23 15.64 -0.91
N ALA A 157 -4.60 15.84 -2.17
CA ALA A 157 -5.89 15.39 -2.69
C ALA A 157 -5.66 14.22 -3.64
N MET A 158 -6.55 13.23 -3.60
CA MET A 158 -6.50 12.08 -4.50
C MET A 158 -7.89 11.84 -5.09
N PHE A 159 -7.95 11.50 -6.38
CA PHE A 159 -9.18 11.04 -7.00
C PHE A 159 -9.47 9.60 -6.56
N VAL A 160 -10.72 9.31 -6.25
CA VAL A 160 -11.21 7.97 -5.95
C VAL A 160 -12.26 7.64 -7.02
N PRO A 161 -11.98 6.68 -7.93
CA PRO A 161 -12.95 6.27 -8.92
C PRO A 161 -14.25 5.82 -8.25
N GLY A 162 -15.37 6.35 -8.72
CA GLY A 162 -16.70 5.96 -8.27
C GLY A 162 -17.24 4.85 -9.16
N GLU A 163 -18.05 3.95 -8.59
CA GLU A 163 -18.81 3.01 -9.41
C GLU A 163 -19.79 3.77 -10.30
N GLY A 164 -19.66 3.58 -11.62
CA GLY A 164 -20.59 4.17 -12.56
C GLY A 164 -21.97 3.56 -12.40
N LYS A 165 -22.98 4.39 -12.06
CA LYS A 165 -24.35 3.90 -11.94
C LYS A 165 -24.84 3.40 -13.30
N SER A 166 -25.33 2.16 -13.34
CA SER A 166 -26.06 1.67 -14.50
C SER A 166 -27.48 2.25 -14.49
N PHE A 167 -27.94 2.76 -15.62
CA PHE A 167 -29.32 3.23 -15.78
C PHE A 167 -30.34 2.06 -15.82
N ALA A 168 -29.90 0.87 -16.21
CA ALA A 168 -30.75 -0.32 -16.29
C ALA A 168 -29.93 -1.62 -16.15
N SER A 169 -30.59 -2.72 -15.76
CA SER A 169 -30.02 -4.06 -15.89
C SER A 169 -30.15 -4.52 -17.35
N MET A 170 -29.02 -4.79 -18.01
CA MET A 170 -29.01 -5.28 -19.38
C MET A 170 -28.83 -6.80 -19.39
N PRO A 171 -29.57 -7.54 -20.23
CA PRO A 171 -29.35 -8.97 -20.41
C PRO A 171 -27.95 -9.22 -20.98
N ALA A 172 -27.41 -10.42 -20.73
CA ALA A 172 -26.16 -10.84 -21.34
C ALA A 172 -26.28 -10.84 -22.87
N ALA A 173 -25.21 -10.43 -23.55
CA ALA A 173 -25.19 -10.45 -25.01
C ALA A 173 -25.28 -11.91 -25.50
N PRO A 174 -26.15 -12.22 -26.49
CA PRO A 174 -26.20 -13.55 -27.10
C PRO A 174 -24.88 -13.91 -27.79
N ASP A 175 -24.61 -15.22 -27.92
CA ASP A 175 -23.40 -15.72 -28.57
C ASP A 175 -23.27 -15.18 -30.00
N GLY A 176 -22.10 -14.60 -30.30
CA GLY A 176 -21.79 -14.02 -31.61
C GLY A 176 -22.30 -12.59 -31.85
N ALA A 177 -22.98 -11.97 -30.88
CA ALA A 177 -23.50 -10.62 -31.04
C ALA A 177 -22.41 -9.54 -30.93
N LYS A 178 -22.38 -8.61 -31.89
CA LYS A 178 -21.58 -7.37 -31.82
C LYS A 178 -22.48 -6.20 -31.43
N TRP A 179 -22.46 -5.84 -30.15
CA TRP A 179 -23.23 -4.72 -29.64
C TRP A 179 -22.51 -3.39 -29.85
N ALA A 180 -23.27 -2.29 -29.83
CA ALA A 180 -22.71 -0.95 -29.74
C ALA A 180 -21.97 -0.75 -28.40
N ALA A 181 -21.12 0.27 -28.33
CA ALA A 181 -20.48 0.66 -27.08
C ALA A 181 -21.54 0.97 -26.01
N LYS A 182 -21.24 0.60 -24.76
CA LYS A 182 -22.14 0.88 -23.63
C LYS A 182 -22.43 2.39 -23.58
N PRO A 183 -23.68 2.81 -23.30
CA PRO A 183 -23.99 4.21 -23.13
C PRO A 183 -23.21 4.78 -21.94
N ILE A 184 -22.70 5.99 -22.08
CA ILE A 184 -22.12 6.74 -20.97
C ILE A 184 -23.29 7.29 -20.14
N VAL A 185 -23.47 6.77 -18.92
CA VAL A 185 -24.50 7.24 -17.99
C VAL A 185 -23.90 8.34 -17.12
N ILE A 186 -24.52 9.52 -17.14
CA ILE A 186 -24.07 10.70 -16.41
C ILE A 186 -25.24 11.19 -15.54
N ASP A 187 -25.09 11.11 -14.22
CA ASP A 187 -26.09 11.59 -13.26
C ASP A 187 -25.66 12.87 -12.52
N ARG A 188 -24.52 13.46 -12.90
CA ARG A 188 -23.92 14.64 -12.26
C ARG A 188 -24.09 15.90 -13.09
N LEU A 189 -24.32 17.02 -12.40
CA LEU A 189 -24.43 18.35 -13.01
C LEU A 189 -23.13 18.80 -13.69
N ASN A 190 -21.97 18.49 -13.11
CA ASN A 190 -20.67 18.77 -13.71
C ASN A 190 -20.12 17.49 -14.35
N TYR A 191 -20.20 17.40 -15.67
CA TYR A 191 -19.97 16.16 -16.41
C TYR A 191 -19.04 16.29 -17.60
N ARG A 192 -18.68 17.51 -17.99
CA ARG A 192 -17.82 17.77 -19.14
C ARG A 192 -17.11 19.11 -18.96
N GLY A 193 -15.81 19.12 -19.23
CA GLY A 193 -15.02 20.36 -19.34
C GLY A 193 -14.67 20.64 -20.80
N ASP A 194 -14.61 21.92 -21.16
CA ASP A 194 -14.19 22.34 -22.50
C ASP A 194 -12.74 21.92 -22.74
N GLY A 195 -12.51 21.21 -23.86
CA GLY A 195 -11.20 20.66 -24.22
C GLY A 195 -10.74 19.42 -23.41
N GLN A 196 -11.42 19.06 -22.32
CA GLN A 196 -11.06 17.92 -21.45
C GLN A 196 -11.94 16.67 -21.68
N GLY A 197 -13.09 16.83 -22.34
CA GLY A 197 -14.02 15.73 -22.56
C GLY A 197 -14.88 15.44 -21.33
N TYR A 198 -15.43 14.22 -21.26
CA TYR A 198 -16.30 13.80 -20.16
C TYR A 198 -15.50 13.64 -18.87
N ALA A 199 -16.02 14.18 -17.77
CA ALA A 199 -15.38 14.06 -16.46
C ALA A 199 -15.44 12.59 -15.97
N GLU A 200 -14.30 12.07 -15.51
CA GLU A 200 -14.22 10.75 -14.89
C GLU A 200 -15.13 10.66 -13.66
N GLN A 201 -15.77 9.51 -13.48
CA GLN A 201 -16.67 9.27 -12.35
C GLN A 201 -15.88 8.96 -11.08
N GLY A 202 -16.11 9.73 -10.03
CA GLY A 202 -15.37 9.62 -8.79
C GLY A 202 -15.35 10.92 -8.00
N HIS A 203 -14.61 10.89 -6.90
CA HIS A 203 -14.54 11.96 -5.93
C HIS A 203 -13.09 12.37 -5.66
N THR A 204 -12.84 13.67 -5.57
CA THR A 204 -11.60 14.20 -4.98
C THR A 204 -11.99 14.83 -3.65
N HIS A 205 -11.43 14.34 -2.55
CA HIS A 205 -11.63 14.91 -1.21
C HIS A 205 -10.35 15.59 -0.74
N VAL A 206 -10.50 16.64 0.08
CA VAL A 206 -9.43 17.34 0.79
C VAL A 206 -9.71 17.22 2.27
#